data_AF-A0A9P5J052-F1
#
_entry.id   AF-A0A9P5J052-F1
#
_cell.length_a   1.000
_cell.length_b   1.000
_cell.length_c   1.000
_cell.angle_alpha   90.00
_cell.angle_beta   90.00
_cell.angle_gamma   90.00
#
_symmetry.space_group_name_H-M   'P 1'
#
loop_
_entity.id
_entity.type
_entity.pdbx_description
1 polymer ?
#
loop_
_entity_poly.entity_id
_entity_poly.type
_entity_poly.pdbx_seq_one_letter_code
_entity_poly.pdbx_strand_id
1 'polypeptide(L)'
;MGGNQAVLDMANEYIRNKNLRFAATLLDKLVFKTQSSVEKDSDIAKQAMATLASVYNTLGWGSENATWRNFYSTGAYELQFGSQKVDLAMSPEALLNLSFDELFDTIAIKIEGSAAFKKPEVYLKKEITIDFMVSDIQQNNKPSAGWHLRLSNAAITGHAIPYVVSSEKPNPGSDLTIWLDHVNLARLVGATALGRNPVIVDNPYIALSTAGDVDAWTKITALIKLPTADFNIVTP
;
A
#
# COMPACT_ATOMS: atom_id res chain seq x y z
N MET A 1 -16.63 -7.08 -31.70
CA MET A 1 -15.51 -7.42 -32.59
C MET A 1 -15.55 -8.89 -33.10
N GLY A 2 -16.64 -9.64 -32.94
CA GLY A 2 -16.77 -10.97 -33.59
C GLY A 2 -16.19 -12.17 -32.84
N GLY A 3 -15.87 -12.06 -31.55
CA GLY A 3 -15.26 -13.14 -30.75
C GLY A 3 -13.74 -13.08 -30.67
N ASN A 4 -13.14 -13.92 -29.83
CA ASN A 4 -11.70 -13.86 -29.49
C ASN A 4 -10.81 -14.04 -30.73
N GLN A 5 -11.12 -15.03 -31.58
CA GLN A 5 -10.36 -15.29 -32.81
C GLN A 5 -10.43 -14.10 -33.78
N ALA A 6 -11.63 -13.56 -34.01
CA ALA A 6 -11.81 -12.43 -34.93
C ALA A 6 -11.03 -11.17 -34.47
N VAL A 7 -10.90 -10.95 -33.16
CA VAL A 7 -10.08 -9.86 -32.62
C VAL A 7 -8.60 -10.10 -32.87
N LEU A 8 -8.12 -11.32 -32.66
CA LEU A 8 -6.72 -11.67 -32.91
C LEU A 8 -6.39 -11.52 -34.41
N ASP A 9 -7.28 -11.98 -35.29
CA ASP A 9 -7.11 -11.87 -36.74
C ASP A 9 -7.06 -10.40 -37.19
N MET A 10 -7.96 -9.58 -36.64
CA MET A 10 -7.98 -8.13 -36.88
C MET A 10 -6.69 -7.46 -36.38
N ALA A 11 -6.22 -7.81 -35.18
CA ALA A 11 -4.96 -7.28 -34.66
C ALA A 11 -3.77 -7.65 -35.58
N ASN A 12 -3.72 -8.89 -36.05
CA ASN A 12 -2.70 -9.35 -37.00
C ASN A 12 -2.74 -8.59 -38.33
N GLU A 13 -3.92 -8.18 -38.80
CA GLU A 13 -4.05 -7.30 -39.96
C GLU A 13 -3.42 -5.92 -39.73
N TYR A 14 -3.70 -5.30 -38.57
CA TYR A 14 -3.07 -4.02 -38.20
C TYR A 14 -1.55 -4.14 -38.04
N ILE A 15 -1.05 -5.28 -37.54
CA ILE A 15 0.39 -5.56 -37.48
C ILE A 15 1.00 -5.60 -38.89
N ARG A 16 0.39 -6.35 -39.83
CA ARG A 16 0.83 -6.41 -41.23
C ARG A 16 0.86 -5.05 -41.89
N ASN A 17 -0.11 -4.19 -41.56
CA ASN A 17 -0.21 -2.82 -42.03
C ASN A 17 0.66 -1.82 -41.25
N LYS A 18 1.56 -2.29 -40.37
CA LYS A 18 2.46 -1.50 -39.51
C LYS A 18 1.75 -0.52 -38.56
N ASN A 19 0.46 -0.71 -38.32
CA ASN A 19 -0.31 0.06 -37.34
C ASN A 19 -0.26 -0.62 -35.97
N LEU A 20 0.95 -0.66 -35.40
CA LEU A 20 1.25 -1.38 -34.16
C LEU A 20 0.52 -0.79 -32.94
N ARG A 21 0.31 0.53 -32.90
CA ARG A 21 -0.39 1.19 -31.79
C ARG A 21 -1.85 0.74 -31.69
N PHE A 22 -2.52 0.62 -32.84
CA PHE A 22 -3.90 0.14 -32.86
C PHE A 22 -3.97 -1.37 -32.60
N ALA A 23 -3.04 -2.15 -33.16
CA ALA A 23 -2.92 -3.58 -32.85
C ALA A 23 -2.78 -3.83 -31.34
N ALA A 24 -1.91 -3.08 -30.65
CA ALA A 24 -1.75 -3.14 -29.21
C ALA A 24 -3.07 -2.86 -28.46
N THR A 25 -3.86 -1.90 -28.92
CA THR A 25 -5.16 -1.57 -28.32
C THR A 25 -6.15 -2.74 -28.41
N LEU A 26 -6.21 -3.42 -29.56
CA LEU A 26 -7.10 -4.57 -29.74
C LEU A 26 -6.65 -5.77 -28.89
N LEU A 27 -5.35 -6.04 -28.90
CA LEU A 27 -4.75 -7.14 -28.16
C LEU A 27 -4.85 -6.93 -26.64
N ASP A 28 -4.70 -5.71 -26.12
CA ASP A 28 -4.95 -5.36 -24.72
C ASP A 28 -6.36 -5.80 -24.30
N LYS A 29 -7.38 -5.41 -25.06
CA LYS A 29 -8.77 -5.81 -24.77
C LYS A 29 -8.97 -7.32 -24.84
N LEU A 30 -8.30 -8.00 -25.77
CA LEU A 30 -8.36 -9.45 -25.87
C LEU A 30 -7.68 -10.14 -24.69
N VAL A 31 -6.51 -9.68 -24.26
CA VAL A 31 -5.78 -10.21 -23.10
C VAL A 31 -6.61 -10.02 -21.83
N PHE A 32 -7.12 -8.81 -21.56
CA PHE A 32 -7.98 -8.57 -20.39
C PHE A 32 -9.22 -9.45 -20.40
N LYS A 33 -9.86 -9.61 -21.56
CA LYS A 33 -11.04 -10.47 -21.68
C LYS A 33 -10.74 -11.96 -21.44
N THR A 34 -9.65 -12.47 -22.00
CA THR A 34 -9.29 -13.89 -21.92
C THR A 34 -8.72 -14.27 -20.55
N GLN A 35 -7.97 -13.38 -19.91
CA GLN A 35 -7.40 -13.61 -18.58
C GLN A 35 -8.43 -13.46 -17.43
N SER A 36 -9.52 -12.72 -17.63
CA SER A 36 -10.63 -12.66 -16.66
C SER A 36 -11.68 -13.79 -16.82
N SER A 37 -11.49 -14.74 -17.75
CA SER A 37 -12.49 -15.78 -18.04
C SER A 37 -11.99 -17.18 -17.65
N VAL A 38 -12.88 -18.18 -17.76
CA VAL A 38 -12.51 -19.60 -17.59
C VAL A 38 -11.50 -20.07 -18.66
N GLU A 39 -11.32 -19.29 -19.74
CA GLU A 39 -10.44 -19.59 -20.87
C GLU A 39 -9.00 -19.07 -20.69
N LYS A 40 -8.58 -18.69 -19.48
CA LYS A 40 -7.25 -18.11 -19.22
C LYS A 40 -6.07 -18.95 -19.77
N ASP A 41 -6.24 -20.28 -19.80
CA ASP A 41 -5.22 -21.24 -20.23
C ASP A 41 -5.38 -21.71 -21.68
N SER A 42 -6.37 -21.15 -22.39
CA SER A 42 -6.66 -21.48 -23.79
C SER A 42 -5.53 -21.06 -24.72
N ASP A 43 -5.43 -21.73 -25.87
CA ASP A 43 -4.43 -21.39 -26.88
C ASP A 43 -4.62 -19.96 -27.39
N ILE A 44 -5.87 -19.49 -27.50
CA ILE A 44 -6.17 -18.13 -27.94
C ILE A 44 -5.68 -17.09 -26.91
N ALA A 45 -5.79 -17.36 -25.61
CA ALA A 45 -5.28 -16.49 -24.57
C ALA A 45 -3.74 -16.38 -24.62
N LYS A 46 -3.07 -17.53 -24.74
CA LYS A 46 -1.59 -17.59 -24.88
C LYS A 46 -1.11 -16.87 -26.14
N GLN A 47 -1.80 -17.07 -27.27
CA GLN A 47 -1.48 -16.40 -28.54
C GLN A 47 -1.68 -14.89 -28.45
N ALA A 48 -2.76 -14.42 -27.82
CA ALA A 48 -3.01 -13.00 -27.61
C ALA A 48 -1.90 -12.33 -26.80
N MET A 49 -1.49 -12.95 -25.67
CA MET A 49 -0.39 -12.44 -24.84
C MET A 49 0.95 -12.44 -25.59
N ALA A 50 1.29 -13.53 -26.29
CA ALA A 50 2.53 -13.62 -27.07
C ALA A 50 2.55 -12.58 -28.21
N THR A 51 1.42 -12.36 -28.87
CA THR A 51 1.30 -11.37 -29.95
C THR A 51 1.42 -9.96 -29.40
N LEU A 52 0.78 -9.65 -28.27
CA LEU A 52 0.90 -8.36 -27.61
C LEU A 52 2.34 -8.09 -27.16
N ALA A 53 3.01 -9.08 -26.57
CA ALA A 53 4.41 -8.96 -26.16
C ALA A 53 5.33 -8.64 -27.35
N SER A 54 5.11 -9.28 -28.51
CA SER A 54 5.85 -8.99 -29.75
C SER A 54 5.60 -7.56 -30.27
N VAL A 55 4.34 -7.11 -30.23
CA VAL A 55 3.97 -5.72 -30.60
C VAL A 55 4.63 -4.71 -29.67
N TYR A 56 4.61 -4.95 -28.36
CA TYR A 56 5.30 -4.09 -27.39
C TYR A 56 6.81 -4.07 -27.62
N ASN A 57 7.47 -5.20 -27.84
CA ASN A 57 8.91 -5.19 -28.19
C ASN A 57 9.21 -4.32 -29.41
N THR A 58 8.41 -4.43 -30.47
CA THR A 58 8.59 -3.64 -31.69
C THR A 58 8.38 -2.15 -31.44
N LEU A 59 7.34 -1.78 -30.68
CA LEU A 59 7.09 -0.40 -30.28
C LEU A 59 8.22 0.16 -29.38
N GLY A 60 8.75 -0.67 -28.48
CA GLY A 60 9.89 -0.32 -27.61
C GLY A 60 11.17 -0.08 -28.40
N TRP A 61 11.47 -0.89 -29.41
CA TRP A 61 12.62 -0.68 -30.30
C TRP A 61 12.51 0.60 -31.13
N GLY A 62 11.29 0.98 -31.54
CA GLY A 62 11.04 2.22 -32.28
C GLY A 62 10.89 3.47 -31.41
N SER A 63 10.98 3.35 -30.08
CA SER A 63 10.76 4.47 -29.17
C SER A 63 12.04 5.27 -28.94
N GLU A 64 11.99 6.57 -29.25
CA GLU A 64 13.02 7.53 -28.86
C GLU A 64 12.99 7.81 -27.34
N ASN A 65 11.81 7.80 -26.74
CA ASN A 65 11.65 8.04 -25.31
C ASN A 65 12.05 6.79 -24.50
N ALA A 66 13.05 6.95 -23.62
CA ALA A 66 13.57 5.86 -22.80
C ALA A 66 12.52 5.29 -21.83
N THR A 67 11.69 6.14 -21.25
CA THR A 67 10.62 5.71 -20.34
C THR A 67 9.58 4.85 -21.06
N TRP A 68 9.19 5.23 -22.29
CA TRP A 68 8.26 4.43 -23.12
C TRP A 68 8.88 3.10 -23.53
N ARG A 69 10.17 3.08 -23.90
CA ARG A 69 10.88 1.84 -24.16
C ARG A 69 10.83 0.92 -22.94
N ASN A 70 11.09 1.44 -21.74
CA ASN A 70 11.00 0.67 -20.50
C ASN A 70 9.59 0.11 -20.27
N PHE A 71 8.54 0.93 -20.42
CA PHE A 71 7.15 0.46 -20.30
C PHE A 71 6.83 -0.67 -21.26
N TYR A 72 7.21 -0.55 -22.53
CA TYR A 72 6.98 -1.60 -23.51
C TYR A 72 7.78 -2.87 -23.21
N SER A 73 9.05 -2.75 -22.84
CA SER A 73 9.90 -3.90 -22.50
C SER A 73 9.41 -4.62 -21.25
N THR A 74 9.02 -3.89 -20.20
CA THR A 74 8.43 -4.49 -18.99
C THR A 74 7.10 -5.14 -19.28
N GLY A 75 6.19 -4.47 -20.01
CA GLY A 75 4.91 -5.06 -20.38
C GLY A 75 5.05 -6.32 -21.24
N ALA A 76 5.99 -6.34 -22.20
CA ALA A 76 6.29 -7.52 -23.00
C ALA A 76 6.85 -8.67 -22.16
N TYR A 77 7.66 -8.37 -21.14
CA TYR A 77 8.19 -9.35 -20.21
C TYR A 77 7.08 -9.93 -19.32
N GLU A 78 6.27 -9.08 -18.68
CA GLU A 78 5.21 -9.51 -17.77
C GLU A 78 4.11 -10.34 -18.48
N LEU A 79 3.81 -10.05 -19.75
CA LEU A 79 2.90 -10.89 -20.55
C LEU A 79 3.39 -12.32 -20.76
N GLN A 80 4.69 -12.56 -20.63
CA GLN A 80 5.31 -13.88 -20.82
C GLN A 80 5.64 -14.57 -19.50
N PHE A 81 6.00 -13.81 -18.47
CA PHE A 81 6.59 -14.34 -17.24
C PHE A 81 5.84 -13.94 -15.95
N GLY A 82 4.82 -13.10 -16.07
CA GLY A 82 4.07 -12.54 -14.93
C GLY A 82 4.71 -11.30 -14.32
N SER A 83 3.95 -10.63 -13.46
CA SER A 83 4.38 -9.44 -12.72
C SER A 83 5.61 -9.72 -11.84
N GLN A 84 6.43 -8.70 -11.67
CA GLN A 84 7.62 -8.80 -10.82
C GLN A 84 7.37 -8.11 -9.48
N LYS A 85 7.84 -8.75 -8.39
CA LYS A 85 7.74 -8.18 -7.06
C LYS A 85 8.75 -7.04 -6.89
N VAL A 86 8.28 -5.89 -6.40
CA VAL A 86 9.12 -4.74 -6.06
C VAL A 86 9.13 -4.53 -4.55
N ASP A 87 10.31 -4.29 -3.97
CA ASP A 87 10.41 -3.87 -2.57
C ASP A 87 10.20 -2.36 -2.47
N LEU A 88 9.14 -1.93 -1.78
CA LEU A 88 8.73 -0.53 -1.63
C LEU A 88 8.87 -0.06 -0.18
N ALA A 89 9.96 -0.44 0.49
CA ALA A 89 10.25 0.02 1.85
C ALA A 89 10.88 1.42 1.86
N MET A 90 10.36 2.31 2.71
CA MET A 90 11.04 3.58 3.04
C MET A 90 12.24 3.32 3.93
N SER A 91 13.30 4.11 3.76
CA SER A 91 14.45 4.04 4.68
C SER A 91 14.07 4.60 6.06
N PRO A 92 14.73 4.15 7.14
CA PRO A 92 14.52 4.72 8.48
C PRO A 92 14.73 6.22 8.54
N GLU A 93 15.70 6.75 7.78
CA GLU A 93 16.00 8.17 7.72
C GLU A 93 14.89 8.97 7.03
N ALA A 94 14.23 8.38 6.03
CA ALA A 94 13.06 9.01 5.40
C ALA A 94 11.90 9.13 6.39
N LEU A 95 11.63 8.10 7.19
CA LEU A 95 10.58 8.11 8.22
C LEU A 95 10.80 9.18 9.29
N LEU A 96 12.05 9.43 9.68
CA LEU A 96 12.41 10.47 10.65
C LEU A 96 12.20 11.90 10.15
N ASN A 97 11.98 12.09 8.84
CA ASN A 97 11.74 13.41 8.26
C ASN A 97 10.25 13.68 8.02
N LEU A 98 9.38 12.72 8.29
CA LEU A 98 7.93 12.89 8.15
C LEU A 98 7.38 13.72 9.31
N SER A 99 6.43 14.60 8.99
CA SER A 99 5.54 15.17 10.00
C SER A 99 4.70 14.07 10.67
N PHE A 100 4.06 14.37 11.80
CA PHE A 100 3.18 13.42 12.47
C PHE A 100 2.01 12.98 11.59
N ASP A 101 1.37 13.91 10.89
CA ASP A 101 0.33 13.61 9.90
C ASP A 101 0.84 12.59 8.88
N GLU A 102 1.97 12.90 8.21
CA GLU A 102 2.53 12.02 7.18
C GLU A 102 2.93 10.65 7.74
N LEU A 103 3.54 10.61 8.94
CA LEU A 103 3.99 9.38 9.58
C LEU A 103 2.80 8.47 9.90
N PHE A 104 1.74 8.99 10.51
CA PHE A 104 0.54 8.21 10.82
C PHE A 104 -0.31 7.91 9.57
N ASP A 105 -0.25 8.73 8.53
CA ASP A 105 -0.88 8.42 7.24
C ASP A 105 -0.28 7.17 6.60
N THR A 106 1.00 6.86 6.85
CA THR A 106 1.63 5.61 6.36
C THR A 106 0.95 4.32 6.84
N ILE A 107 0.25 4.38 7.98
CA ILE A 107 -0.57 3.28 8.52
C ILE A 107 -2.05 3.47 8.18
N ALA A 108 -2.56 4.71 8.16
CA ALA A 108 -3.97 4.99 7.91
C ALA A 108 -4.43 4.48 6.53
N ILE A 109 -3.61 4.68 5.49
CA ILE A 109 -3.93 4.22 4.12
C ILE A 109 -3.93 2.69 3.96
N LYS A 110 -3.45 1.95 4.96
CA LYS A 110 -3.35 0.47 4.95
C LYS A 110 -4.42 -0.20 5.79
N ILE A 111 -5.35 0.55 6.37
CA ILE A 111 -6.44 -0.02 7.16
C ILE A 111 -7.43 -0.75 6.26
N GLU A 112 -7.58 -2.05 6.49
CA GLU A 112 -8.59 -2.87 5.85
C GLU A 112 -9.95 -2.61 6.50
N GLY A 113 -10.67 -1.61 6.00
CA GLY A 113 -11.97 -1.24 6.58
C GLY A 113 -12.97 -2.40 6.60
N SER A 114 -12.96 -3.28 5.58
CA SER A 114 -13.82 -4.47 5.53
C SER A 114 -13.59 -5.45 6.69
N ALA A 115 -12.37 -5.52 7.24
CA ALA A 115 -12.07 -6.36 8.40
C ALA A 115 -12.69 -5.80 9.69
N ALA A 116 -12.77 -4.48 9.82
CA ALA A 116 -13.43 -3.83 10.94
C ALA A 116 -14.93 -4.15 10.96
N PHE A 117 -15.61 -4.12 9.81
CA PHE A 117 -17.03 -4.48 9.69
C PHE A 117 -17.33 -5.95 10.03
N LYS A 118 -16.36 -6.85 9.91
CA LYS A 118 -16.52 -8.26 10.33
C LYS A 118 -16.49 -8.44 11.85
N LYS A 119 -16.00 -7.45 12.61
CA LYS A 119 -15.90 -7.47 14.09
C LYS A 119 -16.44 -6.16 14.70
N PRO A 120 -17.74 -5.86 14.52
CA PRO A 120 -18.32 -4.58 14.91
C PRO A 120 -18.23 -4.29 16.42
N GLU A 121 -18.32 -5.33 17.26
CA GLU A 121 -18.19 -5.18 18.73
C GLU A 121 -16.82 -4.65 19.14
N VAL A 122 -15.77 -4.94 18.37
CA VAL A 122 -14.39 -4.51 18.65
C VAL A 122 -14.11 -3.13 18.05
N TYR A 123 -14.53 -2.90 16.81
CA TYR A 123 -14.05 -1.75 16.02
C TYR A 123 -15.09 -0.66 15.76
N LEU A 124 -16.38 -0.92 15.98
CA LEU A 124 -17.46 0.02 15.63
C LEU A 124 -18.32 0.45 16.83
N LYS A 125 -18.35 -0.34 17.90
CA LYS A 125 -19.13 -0.03 19.11
C LYS A 125 -18.55 1.14 19.91
N LYS A 126 -17.23 1.22 19.96
CA LYS A 126 -16.48 2.29 20.61
C LYS A 126 -15.29 2.62 19.72
N GLU A 127 -14.96 3.89 19.64
CA GLU A 127 -13.69 4.33 19.09
C GLU A 127 -12.52 3.81 19.93
N ILE A 128 -11.39 3.58 19.26
CA ILE A 128 -10.11 3.27 19.91
C ILE A 128 -9.25 4.52 19.81
N THR A 129 -8.80 5.02 20.95
CA THR A 129 -8.04 6.27 21.06
C THR A 129 -6.67 6.02 21.68
N ILE A 130 -5.62 6.55 21.05
CA ILE A 130 -4.25 6.41 21.50
C ILE A 130 -3.56 7.78 21.42
N ASP A 131 -3.00 8.21 22.54
CA ASP A 131 -2.20 9.41 22.61
C ASP A 131 -0.71 9.07 22.56
N PHE A 132 0.05 9.74 21.70
CA PHE A 132 1.50 9.64 21.60
C PHE A 132 2.14 10.90 22.13
N MET A 133 3.09 10.75 23.05
CA MET A 133 3.80 11.82 23.73
C MET A 133 5.29 11.71 23.41
N VAL A 134 5.80 12.65 22.63
CA VAL A 134 7.15 12.60 22.05
C VAL A 134 8.04 13.67 22.67
N SER A 135 9.17 13.25 23.23
CA SER A 135 9.99 14.08 24.14
C SER A 135 11.10 14.93 23.49
N ASP A 136 11.34 14.78 22.19
CA ASP A 136 12.48 15.34 21.45
C ASP A 136 12.07 15.97 20.11
N ILE A 137 10.79 16.34 19.96
CA ILE A 137 10.26 17.03 18.79
C ILE A 137 9.68 18.38 19.20
N GLN A 138 10.02 19.42 18.45
CA GLN A 138 9.52 20.75 18.75
C GLN A 138 8.08 20.94 18.26
N GLN A 139 7.17 21.28 19.18
CA GLN A 139 5.79 21.68 18.88
C GLN A 139 5.46 22.94 19.70
N ASN A 140 4.96 24.00 19.05
CA ASN A 140 4.60 25.27 19.70
C ASN A 140 5.71 25.84 20.62
N ASN A 141 6.96 25.85 20.15
CA ASN A 141 8.15 26.29 20.89
C ASN A 141 8.50 25.49 22.15
N LYS A 142 7.89 24.31 22.36
CA LYS A 142 8.28 23.37 23.40
C LYS A 142 9.07 22.22 22.77
N PRO A 143 10.10 21.67 23.42
CA PRO A 143 10.89 20.56 22.91
C PRO A 143 10.14 19.22 23.07
N SER A 144 8.81 19.22 23.01
CA SER A 144 7.98 18.03 23.10
C SER A 144 6.70 18.22 22.31
N ALA A 145 6.16 17.12 21.83
CA ALA A 145 4.97 17.11 20.98
C ALA A 145 3.97 16.04 21.43
N GLY A 146 2.68 16.33 21.33
CA GLY A 146 1.61 15.38 21.55
C GLY A 146 0.83 15.11 20.26
N TRP A 147 0.39 13.86 20.07
CA TRP A 147 -0.46 13.45 18.96
C TRP A 147 -1.59 12.56 19.46
N HIS A 148 -2.83 12.91 19.13
CA HIS A 148 -4.01 12.07 19.39
C HIS A 148 -4.34 11.28 18.13
N LEU A 149 -4.38 9.96 18.25
CA LEU A 149 -4.79 9.03 17.19
C LEU A 149 -6.15 8.42 17.56
N ARG A 150 -7.06 8.36 16.59
CA ARG A 150 -8.40 7.81 16.75
C ARG A 150 -8.74 6.88 15.60
N LEU A 151 -9.09 5.64 15.91
CA LEU A 151 -9.76 4.72 15.00
C LEU A 151 -11.27 4.76 15.28
N SER A 152 -12.05 5.21 14.30
CA SER A 152 -13.51 5.24 14.37
C SER A 152 -14.10 4.99 12.99
N ASN A 153 -15.19 4.21 12.91
CA ASN A 153 -15.82 3.85 11.63
C ASN A 153 -14.85 3.30 10.59
N ALA A 154 -13.89 2.48 11.05
CA ALA A 154 -12.84 1.89 10.23
C ALA A 154 -11.89 2.88 9.53
N ALA A 155 -11.82 4.13 10.02
CA ALA A 155 -10.89 5.15 9.57
C ALA A 155 -10.00 5.61 10.73
N ILE A 156 -8.71 5.79 10.44
CA ILE A 156 -7.77 6.42 11.35
C ILE A 156 -7.72 7.91 11.07
N THR A 157 -7.79 8.71 12.12
CA THR A 157 -7.61 10.16 12.08
C THR A 157 -6.69 10.56 13.22
N GLY A 158 -6.01 11.69 13.09
CA GLY A 158 -5.22 12.23 14.19
C GLY A 158 -5.12 13.73 14.18
N HIS A 159 -4.67 14.29 15.29
CA HIS A 159 -4.37 15.72 15.40
C HIS A 159 -3.37 15.99 16.52
N ALA A 160 -2.70 17.13 16.41
CA ALA A 160 -1.81 17.64 17.43
C ALA A 160 -2.54 17.94 18.75
N ILE A 161 -1.95 17.50 19.86
CA ILE A 161 -2.42 17.82 21.22
C ILE A 161 -1.24 18.31 22.08
N PRO A 162 -1.47 19.03 23.18
CA PRO A 162 -0.40 19.39 24.10
C PRO A 162 0.28 18.15 24.68
N TYR A 163 1.61 18.19 24.78
CA TYR A 163 2.37 17.16 25.48
C TYR A 163 2.00 17.08 26.97
N VAL A 164 1.82 15.86 27.46
CA VAL A 164 1.58 15.53 28.87
C VAL A 164 2.72 14.64 29.35
N VAL A 165 3.28 14.93 30.53
CA VAL A 165 4.36 14.12 31.13
C VAL A 165 3.89 12.72 31.50
N SER A 166 4.82 11.76 31.49
CA SER A 166 4.54 10.35 31.82
C SER A 166 3.87 10.19 33.19
N SER A 167 2.87 9.31 33.26
CA SER A 167 2.10 9.04 34.46
C SER A 167 1.60 7.58 34.47
N GLU A 168 1.18 7.08 35.64
CA GLU A 168 0.61 5.72 35.77
C GLU A 168 -0.77 5.56 35.12
N LYS A 169 -1.42 6.67 34.73
CA LYS A 169 -2.75 6.68 34.11
C LYS A 169 -2.66 7.18 32.67
N PRO A 170 -3.52 6.67 31.77
CA PRO A 170 -3.67 7.26 30.44
C PRO A 170 -4.17 8.70 30.55
N ASN A 171 -3.91 9.48 29.51
CA ASN A 171 -4.47 10.82 29.35
C ASN A 171 -6.01 10.76 29.41
N PRO A 172 -6.66 11.76 30.04
CA PRO A 172 -8.12 11.80 30.11
C PRO A 172 -8.76 11.72 28.71
N GLY A 173 -9.62 10.72 28.50
CA GLY A 173 -10.32 10.51 27.23
C GLY A 173 -9.57 9.63 26.22
N SER A 174 -8.36 9.18 26.53
CA SER A 174 -7.59 8.24 25.71
C SER A 174 -7.66 6.83 26.32
N ASP A 175 -7.78 5.80 25.49
CA ASP A 175 -7.72 4.40 25.95
C ASP A 175 -6.29 3.99 26.32
N LEU A 176 -5.30 4.56 25.62
CA LEU A 176 -3.88 4.28 25.78
C LEU A 176 -3.06 5.55 25.59
N THR A 177 -2.05 5.76 26.43
CA THR A 177 -1.04 6.79 26.21
C THR A 177 0.34 6.15 26.14
N ILE A 178 1.14 6.56 25.16
CA ILE A 178 2.48 6.05 24.88
C ILE A 178 3.46 7.23 24.92
N TRP A 179 4.50 7.12 25.75
CA TRP A 179 5.60 8.09 25.80
C TRP A 179 6.87 7.48 25.22
N LEU A 180 7.52 8.21 24.33
CA LEU A 180 8.71 7.77 23.61
C LEU A 180 9.49 8.97 23.02
N ASP A 181 10.64 8.70 22.41
CA ASP A 181 11.35 9.67 21.57
C ASP A 181 10.97 9.49 20.08
N HIS A 182 11.40 10.42 19.23
CA HIS A 182 11.08 10.46 17.81
C HIS A 182 11.55 9.21 17.09
N VAL A 183 12.76 8.74 17.42
CA VAL A 183 13.36 7.56 16.78
C VAL A 183 12.53 6.32 17.08
N ASN A 184 12.09 6.16 18.33
CA ASN A 184 11.25 5.05 18.75
C ASN A 184 9.84 5.17 18.18
N LEU A 185 9.29 6.38 18.00
CA LEU A 185 8.03 6.59 17.30
C LEU A 185 8.13 6.16 15.83
N ALA A 186 9.14 6.64 15.11
CA ALA A 186 9.37 6.28 13.71
C ALA A 186 9.58 4.77 13.54
N ARG A 187 10.28 4.11 14.48
CA ARG A 187 10.43 2.64 14.51
C ARG A 187 9.10 1.93 14.74
N LEU A 188 8.30 2.39 15.69
CA LEU A 188 7.02 1.79 16.05
C LEU A 188 6.02 1.90 14.88
N VAL A 189 5.82 3.11 14.37
CA VAL A 189 4.89 3.37 13.25
C VAL A 189 5.43 2.78 11.95
N GLY A 190 6.73 2.91 11.67
CA GLY A 190 7.36 2.35 10.47
C GLY A 190 7.29 0.83 10.40
N ALA A 191 7.56 0.12 11.51
CA ALA A 191 7.41 -1.34 11.56
C ALA A 191 5.95 -1.75 11.29
N THR A 192 5.02 -1.00 11.85
CA THR A 192 3.57 -1.18 11.68
C THR A 192 3.13 -0.93 10.23
N ALA A 193 3.66 0.11 9.59
CA ALA A 193 3.45 0.41 8.18
C ALA A 193 4.00 -0.69 7.25
N LEU A 194 5.00 -1.46 7.69
CA LEU A 194 5.50 -2.65 6.99
C LEU A 194 4.71 -3.92 7.34
N GLY A 195 3.53 -3.80 7.96
CA GLY A 195 2.67 -4.93 8.32
C GLY A 195 3.23 -5.79 9.45
N ARG A 196 4.24 -5.31 10.18
CA ARG A 196 4.73 -5.96 11.40
C ARG A 196 3.84 -5.53 12.57
N ASN A 197 3.80 -6.34 13.63
CA ASN A 197 3.09 -6.00 14.85
C ASN A 197 4.10 -5.76 16.00
N PRO A 198 4.72 -4.58 16.08
CA PRO A 198 5.70 -4.30 17.12
C PRO A 198 5.02 -4.30 18.49
N VAL A 199 5.55 -5.11 19.40
CA VAL A 199 5.07 -5.20 20.78
C VAL A 199 5.35 -3.87 21.49
N ILE A 200 4.43 -3.37 22.32
CA ILE A 200 4.59 -2.13 23.09
C ILE A 200 4.71 -2.37 24.61
N VAL A 201 4.93 -3.62 25.01
CA VAL A 201 5.17 -4.05 26.38
C VAL A 201 6.47 -4.83 26.37
N ASP A 202 7.39 -4.52 27.30
CA ASP A 202 8.69 -5.17 27.45
C ASP A 202 9.49 -5.30 26.13
N ASN A 203 9.37 -4.32 25.23
CA ASN A 203 10.03 -4.37 23.93
C ASN A 203 11.53 -4.05 24.06
N PRO A 204 12.44 -4.98 23.74
CA PRO A 204 13.87 -4.75 23.89
C PRO A 204 14.48 -3.84 22.80
N TYR A 205 13.74 -3.54 21.74
CA TYR A 205 14.21 -2.77 20.57
C TYR A 205 13.62 -1.36 20.46
N ILE A 206 12.51 -1.10 21.16
CA ILE A 206 11.81 0.20 21.15
C ILE A 206 11.63 0.66 22.58
N ALA A 207 12.36 1.71 22.96
CA ALA A 207 12.23 2.32 24.28
C ALA A 207 10.97 3.18 24.33
N LEU A 208 10.02 2.79 25.17
CA LEU A 208 8.77 3.50 25.37
C LEU A 208 8.19 3.18 26.76
N SER A 209 7.26 3.99 27.23
CA SER A 209 6.41 3.69 28.39
C SER A 209 4.94 3.83 28.00
N THR A 210 4.07 3.09 28.66
CA THR A 210 2.63 3.06 28.36
C THR A 210 1.79 3.18 29.62
N ALA A 211 0.59 3.72 29.48
CA ALA A 211 -0.46 3.67 30.50
C ALA A 211 -1.82 3.49 29.81
N GLY A 212 -2.68 2.62 30.34
CA GLY A 212 -3.99 2.31 29.77
C GLY A 212 -4.06 0.93 29.09
N ASP A 213 -4.97 0.78 28.13
CA ASP A 213 -5.23 -0.46 27.40
C ASP A 213 -4.21 -0.67 26.27
N VAL A 214 -3.15 -1.45 26.54
CA VAL A 214 -2.13 -1.79 25.53
C VAL A 214 -2.69 -2.58 24.34
N ASP A 215 -3.84 -3.24 24.49
CA ASP A 215 -4.49 -3.92 23.37
C ASP A 215 -5.05 -2.94 22.34
N ALA A 216 -5.23 -1.65 22.69
CA ALA A 216 -5.65 -0.61 21.75
C ALA A 216 -4.73 -0.56 20.51
N TRP A 217 -3.42 -0.61 20.71
CA TRP A 217 -2.46 -0.64 19.61
C TRP A 217 -2.57 -1.92 18.79
N THR A 218 -2.60 -3.08 19.44
CA THR A 218 -2.75 -4.39 18.78
C THR A 218 -4.03 -4.48 17.94
N LYS A 219 -5.13 -3.90 18.42
CA LYS A 219 -6.40 -3.83 17.68
C LYS A 219 -6.26 -3.00 16.41
N ILE A 220 -5.58 -1.84 16.47
CA ILE A 220 -5.34 -1.01 15.30
C ILE A 220 -4.43 -1.72 14.30
N THR A 221 -3.29 -2.27 14.74
CA THR A 221 -2.32 -2.92 13.85
C THR A 221 -2.87 -4.19 13.20
N ALA A 222 -3.80 -4.89 13.87
CA ALA A 222 -4.48 -6.05 13.31
C ALA A 222 -5.38 -5.75 12.09
N LEU A 223 -5.71 -4.48 11.84
CA LEU A 223 -6.45 -4.05 10.64
C LEU A 223 -5.53 -3.71 9.46
N ILE A 224 -4.21 -3.75 9.63
CA ILE A 224 -3.29 -3.40 8.56
C ILE A 224 -3.22 -4.49 7.52
N LYS A 225 -3.45 -4.11 6.27
CA LYS A 225 -3.29 -4.96 5.10
C LYS A 225 -2.35 -4.30 4.11
N LEU A 226 -1.24 -4.98 3.85
CA LEU A 226 -0.29 -4.54 2.85
C LEU A 226 -0.85 -4.78 1.44
N PRO A 227 -0.65 -3.84 0.50
CA PRO A 227 -0.90 -4.13 -0.91
C PRO A 227 0.06 -5.22 -1.39
N THR A 228 -0.38 -5.99 -2.39
CA THR A 228 0.49 -6.93 -3.11
C THR A 228 1.54 -6.15 -3.89
N ALA A 229 2.80 -6.52 -3.72
CA ALA A 229 3.95 -5.83 -4.31
C ALA A 229 4.20 -6.20 -5.79
N ASP A 230 3.41 -7.13 -6.32
CA ASP A 230 3.47 -7.73 -7.64
C ASP A 230 2.08 -7.70 -8.32
N PHE A 231 1.33 -6.61 -8.13
CA PHE A 231 0.03 -6.47 -8.78
C PHE A 231 0.16 -6.46 -10.31
N ASN A 232 -0.81 -7.06 -11.00
CA ASN A 232 -0.81 -7.12 -12.46
C ASN A 232 -1.05 -5.74 -13.07
N ILE A 233 -0.32 -5.42 -14.14
CA ILE A 233 -0.49 -4.20 -14.94
C ILE A 233 -1.05 -4.52 -16.32
N VAL A 234 -0.43 -5.48 -17.03
CA VAL A 234 -0.77 -5.85 -18.42
C VAL A 234 -1.78 -6.99 -18.53
N THR A 235 -2.24 -7.49 -17.38
CA THR A 235 -3.31 -8.48 -17.22
C THR A 235 -4.22 -8.04 -16.07
N PRO A 236 -5.46 -8.53 -15.99
CA PRO A 236 -6.39 -8.26 -14.89
C PRO A 236 -5.94 -8.88 -13.56
#